data_AF-X0VQ76-F1
#
_entry.id   AF-X0VQ76-F1
#
_cell.length_a   1.000
_cell.length_b   1.000
_cell.length_c   1.000
_cell.angle_alpha   90.00
_cell.angle_beta   90.00
_cell.angle_gamma   90.00
#
_symmetry.space_group_name_H-M   'P 1'
#
loop_
_entity.id
_entity.type
_entity.pdbx_description
1 polymer ?
#
loop_
_entity_poly.entity_id
_entity_poly.type
_entity_poly.pdbx_seq_one_letter_code
_entity_poly.pdbx_strand_id
1 'polypeptide(L)'
;SVGRGMRESAAKVKAAKRKPGGSNVGQYAGVAKKSFAGTAGGAPKGSYPINTKKRAESALRLAHNAPNPAGIRRAVYKKYPSLRPKGGKR
;
A
#
# COMPACT_ATOMS: atom_id res chain seq x y z
N SER A 1 6.20 -13.82 -5.40
CA SER A 1 4.83 -13.60 -4.90
C SER A 1 4.66 -12.14 -4.52
N VAL A 2 3.53 -11.49 -4.82
CA VAL A 2 3.27 -10.07 -4.44
C VAL A 2 2.51 -9.91 -3.12
N GLY A 3 2.12 -11.04 -2.52
CA GLY A 3 1.39 -11.12 -1.25
C GLY A 3 1.07 -12.59 -0.96
N ARG A 4 0.48 -12.89 0.20
CA ARG A 4 0.12 -14.26 0.59
C ARG A 4 -0.93 -14.80 -0.37
N GLY A 5 -0.60 -15.88 -1.08
CA GLY A 5 -1.46 -16.46 -2.12
C GLY A 5 -1.56 -15.62 -3.41
N MET A 6 -0.79 -14.55 -3.57
CA MET A 6 -0.82 -13.69 -4.75
C MET A 6 0.39 -13.99 -5.65
N ARG A 7 0.28 -15.03 -6.46
CA ARG A 7 1.31 -15.41 -7.43
C ARG A 7 1.20 -14.53 -8.68
N GLU A 8 2.32 -13.95 -9.08
CA GLU A 8 2.49 -13.14 -10.30
C GLU A 8 3.84 -13.52 -10.91
N SER A 9 3.97 -13.42 -12.24
CA SER A 9 5.23 -13.70 -12.92
C SER A 9 6.31 -12.67 -12.56
N ALA A 10 7.58 -13.07 -12.59
CA ALA A 10 8.69 -12.16 -12.30
C ALA A 10 8.68 -10.91 -13.21
N ALA A 11 8.29 -11.07 -14.48
CA ALA A 11 8.12 -9.98 -15.43
C ALA A 11 7.03 -8.98 -14.98
N LYS A 12 5.86 -9.48 -14.54
CA LYS A 12 4.77 -8.63 -14.02
C LYS A 12 5.16 -7.92 -12.73
N VAL A 13 5.90 -8.58 -11.84
CA VAL A 13 6.43 -7.94 -10.62
C VAL A 13 7.42 -6.84 -10.97
N LYS A 14 8.33 -7.07 -11.93
CA LYS A 14 9.29 -6.06 -12.39
C LYS A 14 8.59 -4.86 -13.03
N ALA A 15 7.57 -5.11 -13.85
CA ALA A 15 6.76 -4.04 -14.44
C ALA A 15 6.00 -3.24 -13.37
N ALA A 16 5.41 -3.93 -12.38
CA ALA A 16 4.73 -3.28 -11.26
C ALA A 16 5.68 -2.41 -10.43
N LYS A 17 6.92 -2.84 -10.19
CA LYS A 17 7.93 -2.05 -9.46
C LYS A 17 8.28 -0.71 -10.11
N ARG A 18 8.13 -0.61 -11.44
CA ARG A 18 8.37 0.62 -12.21
C ARG A 18 7.20 1.58 -12.20
N LYS A 19 6.00 1.15 -11.77
CA LYS A 19 4.82 2.01 -11.69
C LYS A 19 4.86 2.89 -10.44
N PRO A 20 4.18 4.06 -10.46
CA PRO A 20 4.05 4.92 -9.28
C PRO A 20 3.54 4.15 -8.06
N GLY A 21 4.22 4.31 -6.92
CA GLY A 21 3.89 3.62 -5.67
C GLY A 21 4.21 2.11 -5.66
N GLY A 22 4.86 1.58 -6.70
CA GLY A 22 5.10 0.16 -6.89
C GLY A 22 6.44 -0.37 -6.36
N SER A 23 7.34 0.47 -5.86
CA SER A 23 8.74 0.10 -5.54
C SER A 23 8.88 -1.10 -4.60
N ASN A 24 7.91 -1.32 -3.70
CA ASN A 24 7.91 -2.41 -2.73
C ASN A 24 7.12 -3.67 -3.15
N VAL A 25 6.58 -3.70 -4.37
CA VAL A 25 5.81 -4.86 -4.87
C VAL A 25 6.70 -6.10 -4.85
N GLY A 26 6.17 -7.19 -4.30
CA GLY A 26 6.90 -8.46 -4.21
C GLY A 26 7.79 -8.62 -2.96
N GLN A 27 7.98 -7.58 -2.15
CA GLN A 27 8.76 -7.68 -0.91
C GLN A 27 8.00 -8.32 0.26
N TYR A 28 6.67 -8.38 0.18
CA TYR A 28 5.80 -8.77 1.30
C TYR A 28 5.00 -10.05 1.02
N ALA A 29 5.67 -11.14 0.64
CA ALA A 29 5.03 -12.41 0.28
C ALA A 29 4.15 -13.02 1.38
N GLY A 30 4.42 -12.72 2.66
CA GLY A 30 3.63 -13.20 3.80
C GLY A 30 2.39 -12.36 4.14
N VAL A 31 2.18 -11.20 3.51
CA VAL A 31 1.07 -10.29 3.85
C VAL A 31 -0.19 -10.67 3.09
N ALA A 32 -1.32 -10.82 3.79
CA ALA A 32 -2.60 -11.14 3.18
C ALA A 32 -3.03 -10.07 2.15
N LYS A 33 -3.66 -10.49 1.05
CA LYS A 33 -4.17 -9.61 -0.03
C LYS A 33 -4.98 -8.40 0.48
N LYS A 34 -5.83 -8.62 1.49
CA LYS A 34 -6.67 -7.58 2.12
C LYS A 34 -5.91 -6.56 2.98
N SER A 35 -4.63 -6.81 3.23
CA SER A 35 -3.77 -5.96 4.06
C SER A 35 -2.81 -5.11 3.22
N PHE A 36 -3.19 -4.79 1.98
CA PHE A 36 -2.49 -3.83 1.12
C PHE A 36 -3.42 -2.68 0.76
N ALA A 37 -2.90 -1.46 0.81
CA ALA A 37 -3.63 -0.23 0.46
C ALA A 37 -3.34 0.26 -0.97
N GLY A 38 -2.35 -0.34 -1.65
CA GLY A 38 -1.83 0.18 -2.91
C GLY A 38 -2.91 0.43 -3.98
N THR A 39 -3.79 -0.54 -4.20
CA THR A 39 -4.85 -0.43 -5.23
C THR A 39 -5.82 0.71 -4.96
N ALA A 40 -6.08 1.05 -3.69
CA ALA A 40 -6.96 2.16 -3.34
C ALA A 40 -6.38 3.50 -3.78
N GLY A 41 -5.05 3.62 -3.84
CA GLY A 41 -4.36 4.80 -4.35
C GLY A 41 -3.87 4.68 -5.79
N GLY A 42 -4.33 3.70 -6.56
CA GLY A 42 -3.87 3.48 -7.94
C GLY A 42 -2.47 2.87 -8.07
N ALA A 43 -1.83 2.50 -6.95
CA ALA A 43 -0.57 1.78 -6.97
C ALA A 43 -0.80 0.27 -7.23
N PRO A 44 0.24 -0.47 -7.70
CA PRO A 44 0.09 -1.87 -8.05
C PRO A 44 -0.31 -2.77 -6.88
N LYS A 45 -0.93 -3.92 -7.18
CA LYS A 45 -1.26 -4.95 -6.19
C LYS A 45 -0.01 -5.41 -5.42
N GLY A 46 -0.15 -5.60 -4.11
CA GLY A 46 0.98 -5.98 -3.26
C GLY A 46 1.89 -4.82 -2.84
N SER A 47 1.47 -3.57 -3.07
CA SER A 47 2.12 -2.37 -2.55
C SER A 47 1.37 -1.78 -1.34
N TYR A 48 2.09 -0.97 -0.55
CA TYR A 48 1.59 -0.31 0.66
C TYR A 48 0.94 -1.29 1.66
N PRO A 49 1.72 -2.18 2.31
CA PRO A 49 1.19 -3.07 3.32
C PRO A 49 0.67 -2.29 4.53
N ILE A 50 -0.46 -2.72 5.08
CA ILE A 50 -1.12 -2.16 6.26
C ILE A 50 -1.50 -3.27 7.25
N ASN A 51 -0.71 -4.34 7.33
CA ASN A 51 -0.95 -5.43 8.28
C ASN A 51 -0.47 -5.12 9.70
N THR A 52 0.37 -4.09 9.88
CA THR A 52 0.80 -3.60 11.20
C THR A 52 0.72 -2.07 11.23
N LYS A 53 0.63 -1.50 12.44
CA LYS A 53 0.57 -0.04 12.63
C LYS A 53 1.78 0.67 12.03
N LYS A 54 3.00 0.17 12.29
CA LYS A 54 4.26 0.72 11.72
C LYS A 54 4.24 0.78 10.18
N ARG A 55 3.68 -0.26 9.54
CA ARG A 55 3.56 -0.30 8.07
C ARG A 55 2.49 0.66 7.56
N ALA A 56 1.41 0.83 8.30
CA ALA A 56 0.37 1.81 8.00
C ALA A 56 0.89 3.26 8.11
N GLU A 57 1.69 3.58 9.11
CA GLU A 57 2.39 4.87 9.24
C GLU A 57 3.34 5.12 8.05
N SER A 58 4.13 4.11 7.69
CA SER A 58 4.99 4.16 6.50
C SER A 58 4.17 4.38 5.22
N ALA A 59 3.01 3.71 5.09
CA ALA A 59 2.13 3.87 3.95
C ALA A 59 1.57 5.30 3.84
N LEU A 60 1.26 5.96 4.96
CA LEU A 60 0.86 7.39 4.97
C LEU A 60 2.00 8.28 4.49
N ARG A 61 3.21 8.07 5.00
CA ARG A 61 4.40 8.85 4.61
C ARG A 61 4.71 8.71 3.12
N LEU A 62 4.59 7.49 2.59
CA LEU A 62 4.90 7.17 1.19
C LEU A 62 3.72 7.38 0.23
N ALA A 63 2.54 7.80 0.72
CA ALA A 63 1.33 7.89 -0.09
C ALA A 63 1.47 8.83 -1.29
N HIS A 64 2.32 9.87 -1.18
CA HIS A 64 2.60 10.84 -2.25
C HIS A 64 3.20 10.21 -3.53
N ASN A 65 3.80 9.01 -3.42
CA ASN A 65 4.36 8.31 -4.57
C ASN A 65 3.30 7.57 -5.40
N ALA A 66 2.08 7.44 -4.89
CA ALA A 66 0.99 6.78 -5.60
C ALA A 66 0.19 7.79 -6.42
N PRO A 67 -0.47 7.36 -7.51
CA PRO A 67 -1.31 8.24 -8.33
C PRO A 67 -2.43 8.93 -7.57
N ASN A 68 -2.99 8.28 -6.54
CA ASN A 68 -4.02 8.81 -5.68
C ASN A 68 -3.63 8.64 -4.19
N PRO A 69 -2.88 9.59 -3.62
CA PRO A 69 -2.44 9.52 -2.22
C PRO A 69 -3.62 9.44 -1.23
N ALA A 70 -4.72 10.13 -1.53
CA ALA A 70 -5.91 10.15 -0.68
C ALA A 70 -6.54 8.76 -0.55
N GLY A 71 -6.47 7.93 -1.60
CA GLY A 71 -6.93 6.54 -1.58
C GLY A 71 -6.18 5.68 -0.55
N ILE A 72 -4.85 5.79 -0.51
CA ILE A 72 -4.02 5.09 0.49
C ILE A 72 -4.33 5.60 1.89
N ARG A 73 -4.39 6.92 2.08
CA ARG A 73 -4.72 7.53 3.38
C ARG A 73 -6.06 7.02 3.91
N ARG A 74 -7.11 7.01 3.08
CA ARG A 74 -8.43 6.48 3.45
C ARG A 74 -8.36 4.99 3.84
N ALA A 75 -7.66 4.17 3.07
CA ALA A 75 -7.51 2.74 3.38
C ALA A 75 -6.76 2.51 4.71
N VAL A 76 -5.71 3.29 4.96
CA VAL A 76 -4.99 3.27 6.25
C VAL A 76 -5.92 3.68 7.38
N TYR A 77 -6.60 4.82 7.27
CA TYR A 77 -7.47 5.34 8.34
C TYR A 77 -8.69 4.47 8.60
N LYS A 78 -9.22 3.79 7.59
CA LYS A 78 -10.29 2.79 7.77
C LYS A 78 -9.84 1.64 8.67
N LYS A 79 -8.59 1.19 8.53
CA LYS A 79 -8.03 0.09 9.32
C LYS A 79 -7.43 0.54 10.66
N TYR A 80 -6.87 1.74 10.70
CA TYR A 80 -6.25 2.36 11.87
C TYR A 80 -6.82 3.77 12.09
N PRO A 81 -8.05 3.89 12.61
CA PRO A 81 -8.68 5.19 12.84
C PRO A 81 -7.87 6.11 13.75
N SER A 82 -7.10 5.54 14.68
CA SER A 82 -6.21 6.29 15.58
C SER A 82 -5.05 7.01 14.90
N LEU A 83 -4.73 6.67 13.63
CA LEU A 83 -3.74 7.39 12.83
C LEU A 83 -4.33 8.61 12.11
N ARG A 84 -5.65 8.83 12.18
CA ARG A 84 -6.26 10.05 11.62
C ARG A 84 -5.74 11.27 12.39
N PRO A 85 -5.30 12.33 11.71
CA PRO A 85 -4.92 13.57 12.37
C PRO A 85 -6.12 14.12 13.16
N LYS A 86 -5.90 14.43 14.44
CA LYS A 86 -6.90 15.11 15.29
C LYS A 86 -6.88 16.60 14.93
N GLY A 87 -7.99 17.13 14.43
CA GLY A 87 -8.15 18.56 14.12
C GLY A 87 -7.75 18.96 12.70
N GLY A 88 -8.33 18.30 11.69
CA GLY A 88 -7.99 18.54 10.27
C GLY A 88 -8.00 20.02 9.87
N LYS A 89 -6.83 20.55 9.52
CA LYS A 89 -6.71 21.61 8.51
C LYS A 89 -6.15 20.96 7.24
N ARG A 90 -6.91 21.11 6.16
CA ARG A 90 -6.48 20.82 4.79
C ARG A 90 -5.62 21.98 4.31
#